data_AF-A0A5S3PHI8-F1
#
_entry.id   AF-A0A5S3PHI8-F1
#
_cell.length_a   1.000
_cell.length_b   1.000
_cell.length_c   1.000
_cell.angle_alpha   90.00
_cell.angle_beta   90.00
_cell.angle_gamma   90.00
#
_symmetry.space_group_name_H-M   'P 1'
#
loop_
_entity.id
_entity.type
_entity.pdbx_description
1 polymer ?
#
loop_
_entity_poly.entity_id
_entity_poly.type
_entity_poly.pdbx_seq_one_letter_code
_entity_poly.pdbx_strand_id
1 'polypeptide(L)'
;MKNILTLTLFLISIQLFAQPNTEVYLLDINNADGRLKLSNLRNISNNEGYDNQPSFYDENTILFASTRNEQTDIAQYNIKSSSISWVNDTAGGGEYSPLRIPNSTAISAVRLDTTGLQRLYQYDTSNGVSKVIRKDAKVGYHVWYSDEILINTILVENRMDLVISHLKDGTNTVAAKNVGRSLHKIPNTELVSYIAKEQGNWFIKSLHPISGATEIISQLPPKTEDMAWMADGSVLVPAGNILYRFKPESKENPESIILSEYEEINSISRMAISPDGKYLALVSQEPPSKIVQKQVDSYNAGDLNAFVNCYSENVLVTNFPSDTLYVGHEKMRRNYSSLSPDNKVYEVEVVNRITIGNKVIDQEKVTKKGVFQQFQVALYEVENDDISSMRFIFDDNTTPNPETIVQKQLDEYNTRDIDGFLQTYTEDVELFNFPEQKRSKGQEEMRKGYAGFFESTPDLHCEIKNRITIRNIVIDEEYITANGNNFSAVAIYEVENGKISKVTFVR
;
A
#
# COMPACT_ATOMS: atom_id res chain seq x y z
N MET A 1 51.03 -29.86 -17.95
CA MET A 1 50.36 -28.77 -17.20
C MET A 1 49.12 -28.37 -18.00
N LYS A 2 47.96 -28.94 -17.68
CA LYS A 2 46.68 -28.62 -18.33
C LYS A 2 45.96 -27.62 -17.43
N ASN A 3 45.82 -26.38 -17.89
CA ASN A 3 45.03 -25.37 -17.20
C ASN A 3 43.55 -25.68 -17.45
N ILE A 4 42.84 -26.06 -16.39
CA ILE A 4 41.38 -26.16 -16.36
C ILE A 4 40.88 -24.73 -16.12
N LEU A 5 40.20 -24.17 -17.12
CA LEU A 5 39.48 -22.91 -17.00
C LEU A 5 38.14 -23.22 -16.30
N THR A 6 38.04 -22.93 -15.01
CA THR A 6 36.79 -23.04 -14.27
C THR A 6 35.87 -21.90 -14.69
N LEU A 7 34.87 -22.21 -15.51
CA LEU A 7 33.81 -21.29 -15.89
C LEU A 7 32.89 -21.11 -14.67
N THR A 8 33.11 -20.07 -13.87
CA THR A 8 32.21 -19.70 -12.78
C THR A 8 30.97 -19.07 -13.40
N LEU A 9 29.92 -19.88 -13.56
CA LEU A 9 28.59 -19.42 -13.93
C LEU A 9 28.03 -18.61 -12.75
N PHE A 10 28.15 -17.28 -12.79
CA PHE A 10 27.39 -16.41 -11.90
C PHE A 10 25.93 -16.47 -12.37
N LEU A 11 25.17 -17.40 -11.77
CA LEU A 11 23.71 -17.31 -11.72
C LEU A 11 23.40 -16.06 -10.90
N ILE A 12 23.14 -14.95 -11.58
CA ILE A 12 22.41 -13.84 -10.98
C ILE A 12 21.01 -14.41 -10.74
N SER A 13 20.76 -14.83 -9.50
CA SER A 13 19.42 -15.03 -8.99
C SER A 13 18.72 -13.69 -9.03
N ILE A 14 18.07 -13.40 -10.16
CA ILE A 14 17.01 -12.40 -10.21
C ILE A 14 15.99 -12.93 -9.22
N GLN A 15 15.91 -12.31 -8.04
CA GLN A 15 14.78 -12.55 -7.17
C GLN A 15 13.56 -12.13 -7.96
N LEU A 16 12.80 -13.12 -8.42
CA LEU A 16 11.45 -12.96 -8.91
C LEU A 16 10.63 -12.53 -7.70
N PHE A 17 10.73 -11.26 -7.31
CA PHE A 17 9.70 -10.66 -6.49
C PHE A 17 8.42 -10.76 -7.32
N ALA A 18 7.42 -11.49 -6.82
CA ALA A 18 6.08 -11.41 -7.37
C ALA A 18 5.72 -9.93 -7.45
N GLN A 19 5.28 -9.47 -8.61
CA GLN A 19 4.84 -8.09 -8.74
C GLN A 19 3.61 -7.92 -7.86
N PRO A 20 3.53 -6.82 -7.09
CA PRO A 20 2.45 -6.66 -6.13
C PRO A 20 1.11 -6.59 -6.85
N ASN A 21 0.09 -7.21 -6.25
CA ASN A 21 -1.27 -7.11 -6.74
C ASN A 21 -1.77 -5.69 -6.47
N THR A 22 -2.16 -5.00 -7.52
CA THR A 22 -2.52 -3.58 -7.47
C THR A 22 -3.76 -3.34 -8.28
N GLU A 23 -4.53 -2.33 -7.89
CA GLU A 23 -5.76 -1.95 -8.57
C GLU A 23 -5.72 -0.46 -8.90
N VAL A 24 -6.23 -0.10 -10.07
CA VAL A 24 -6.42 1.27 -10.52
C VAL A 24 -7.83 1.72 -10.13
N TYR A 25 -7.90 2.76 -9.32
CA TYR A 25 -9.15 3.39 -8.90
C TYR A 25 -9.34 4.75 -9.54
N LEU A 26 -10.59 5.14 -9.76
CA LEU A 26 -10.99 6.44 -10.29
C LEU A 26 -11.93 7.16 -9.31
N LEU A 27 -11.57 8.38 -8.93
CA LEU A 27 -12.34 9.28 -8.06
C LEU A 27 -12.72 10.55 -8.80
N ASP A 28 -13.90 11.09 -8.48
CA ASP A 28 -14.33 12.42 -8.90
C ASP A 28 -13.66 13.47 -8.00
N ILE A 29 -13.06 14.48 -8.63
CA ILE A 29 -12.51 15.66 -7.97
C ILE A 29 -13.58 16.74 -7.93
N ASN A 30 -13.94 17.16 -6.72
CA ASN A 30 -14.82 18.29 -6.48
C ASN A 30 -14.13 19.30 -5.57
N ASN A 31 -14.26 20.59 -5.88
CA ASN A 31 -13.82 21.65 -4.99
C ASN A 31 -15.03 22.15 -4.20
N ALA A 32 -15.04 21.95 -2.89
CA ALA A 32 -16.06 22.46 -1.99
C ALA A 32 -15.38 23.28 -0.90
N ASP A 33 -15.82 24.53 -0.70
CA ASP A 33 -15.31 25.43 0.36
C ASP A 33 -13.79 25.65 0.34
N GLY A 34 -13.17 25.62 -0.85
CA GLY A 34 -11.72 25.77 -1.03
C GLY A 34 -10.90 24.51 -0.70
N ARG A 35 -11.54 23.42 -0.30
CA ARG A 35 -10.91 22.12 -0.02
C ARG A 35 -11.12 21.13 -1.16
N LEU A 36 -10.15 20.24 -1.31
CA LEU A 36 -10.24 19.14 -2.27
C LEU A 36 -11.13 18.04 -1.68
N LYS A 37 -12.24 17.73 -2.35
CA LYS A 37 -13.08 16.58 -2.00
C LYS A 37 -12.99 15.53 -3.08
N LEU A 38 -12.66 14.31 -2.67
CA LEU A 38 -12.67 13.12 -3.52
C LEU A 38 -13.93 12.31 -3.21
N SER A 39 -14.55 11.75 -4.25
CA SER A 39 -15.80 10.99 -4.11
C SER A 39 -15.96 9.99 -5.25
N ASN A 40 -16.97 9.12 -5.15
CA ASN A 40 -17.35 8.19 -6.23
C ASN A 40 -16.18 7.27 -6.65
N LEU A 41 -15.62 6.58 -5.67
CA LEU A 41 -14.58 5.59 -5.89
C LEU A 41 -15.09 4.48 -6.83
N ARG A 42 -14.33 4.23 -7.89
CA ARG A 42 -14.60 3.14 -8.84
C ARG A 42 -13.31 2.35 -9.05
N ASN A 43 -13.34 1.04 -8.84
CA ASN A 43 -12.28 0.16 -9.33
C ASN A 43 -12.44 0.02 -10.86
N ILE A 44 -11.45 0.50 -11.63
CA ILE A 44 -11.52 0.52 -13.10
C ILE A 44 -10.65 -0.56 -13.76
N SER A 45 -9.79 -1.24 -13.01
CA SER A 45 -9.03 -2.42 -13.47
C SER A 45 -9.82 -3.70 -13.16
N ASN A 46 -10.16 -3.90 -11.89
CA ASN A 46 -11.00 -4.97 -11.38
C ASN A 46 -10.59 -6.37 -11.87
N ASN A 47 -9.30 -6.67 -11.71
CA ASN A 47 -8.65 -7.92 -12.10
C ASN A 47 -7.50 -8.22 -11.13
N GLU A 48 -7.17 -9.50 -10.98
CA GLU A 48 -5.97 -9.88 -10.24
C GLU A 48 -4.72 -9.60 -11.11
N GLY A 49 -3.70 -9.00 -10.49
CA GLY A 49 -2.37 -8.89 -11.05
C GLY A 49 -1.78 -7.48 -10.96
N TYR A 50 -0.94 -7.17 -11.94
CA TYR A 50 -0.30 -5.87 -12.02
C TYR A 50 -1.18 -4.88 -12.80
N ASP A 51 -1.86 -3.99 -12.06
CA ASP A 51 -2.63 -2.88 -12.62
C ASP A 51 -2.07 -1.55 -12.13
N ASN A 52 -1.45 -0.80 -13.05
CA ASN A 52 -0.55 0.27 -12.66
C ASN A 52 -0.41 1.40 -13.69
N GLN A 53 0.31 2.45 -13.27
CA GLN A 53 0.77 3.55 -14.12
C GLN A 53 -0.36 4.19 -14.95
N PRO A 54 -1.47 4.63 -14.31
CA PRO A 54 -2.55 5.27 -15.03
C PRO A 54 -2.11 6.59 -15.67
N SER A 55 -2.66 6.89 -16.83
CA SER A 55 -2.55 8.18 -17.48
C SER A 55 -3.82 8.50 -18.25
N PHE A 56 -4.09 9.79 -18.48
CA PHE A 56 -5.24 10.21 -19.26
C PHE A 56 -4.83 10.40 -20.73
N TYR A 57 -5.50 9.69 -21.63
CA TYR A 57 -5.40 9.92 -23.07
C TYR A 57 -6.16 11.21 -23.46
N ASP A 58 -7.33 11.40 -22.86
CA ASP A 58 -8.18 12.59 -22.92
C ASP A 58 -9.04 12.69 -21.64
N GLU A 59 -10.02 13.61 -21.60
CA GLU A 59 -10.89 13.84 -20.44
C GLU A 59 -11.83 12.66 -20.11
N ASN A 60 -12.02 11.72 -21.03
CA ASN A 60 -12.95 10.59 -20.89
C ASN A 60 -12.26 9.22 -20.97
N THR A 61 -10.96 9.17 -21.27
CA THR A 61 -10.25 7.94 -21.60
C THR A 61 -8.97 7.83 -20.78
N ILE A 62 -8.86 6.73 -20.02
CA ILE A 62 -7.73 6.41 -19.15
C ILE A 62 -6.97 5.24 -19.78
N LEU A 63 -5.64 5.32 -19.77
CA LEU A 63 -4.73 4.23 -20.10
C LEU A 63 -4.08 3.73 -18.83
N PHE A 64 -3.82 2.43 -18.73
CA PHE A 64 -3.02 1.86 -17.64
C PHE A 64 -2.41 0.52 -18.08
N ALA A 65 -1.31 0.14 -17.44
CA ALA A 65 -0.79 -1.22 -17.56
C ALA A 65 -1.72 -2.15 -16.77
N SER A 66 -2.09 -3.29 -17.35
CA SER A 66 -3.07 -4.20 -16.75
C SER A 66 -2.76 -5.64 -17.11
N THR A 67 -2.96 -6.55 -16.15
CA THR A 67 -2.67 -7.97 -16.33
C THR A 67 -3.88 -8.74 -16.87
N ARG A 68 -3.67 -9.47 -17.96
CA ARG A 68 -4.61 -10.47 -18.47
C ARG A 68 -3.85 -11.68 -18.99
N ASN A 69 -4.37 -12.88 -18.76
CA ASN A 69 -3.74 -14.13 -19.24
C ASN A 69 -2.24 -14.22 -18.90
N GLU A 70 -1.86 -13.84 -17.67
CA GLU A 70 -0.46 -13.83 -17.19
C GLU A 70 0.49 -12.86 -17.93
N GLN A 71 -0.05 -11.96 -18.75
CA GLN A 71 0.70 -10.93 -19.48
C GLN A 71 0.21 -9.53 -19.11
N THR A 72 1.14 -8.59 -18.98
CA THR A 72 0.81 -7.17 -18.75
C THR A 72 0.75 -6.45 -20.08
N ASP A 73 -0.43 -5.97 -20.48
CA ASP A 73 -0.65 -5.16 -21.69
C ASP A 73 -1.17 -3.77 -21.30
N ILE A 74 -1.40 -2.89 -22.29
CA ILE A 74 -2.06 -1.60 -22.04
C ILE A 74 -3.58 -1.72 -22.19
N ALA A 75 -4.28 -1.48 -21.10
CA ALA A 75 -5.73 -1.32 -21.07
C ALA A 75 -6.13 0.15 -21.34
N GLN A 76 -7.31 0.32 -21.93
CA GLN A 76 -7.96 1.60 -22.16
C GLN A 76 -9.38 1.56 -21.58
N TYR A 77 -9.64 2.40 -20.59
CA TYR A 77 -10.94 2.54 -19.93
C TYR A 77 -11.65 3.82 -20.36
N ASN A 78 -12.91 3.69 -20.79
CA ASN A 78 -13.77 4.82 -21.07
C ASN A 78 -14.65 5.13 -19.86
N ILE A 79 -14.54 6.36 -19.34
CA ILE A 79 -15.23 6.80 -18.11
C ILE A 79 -16.76 6.82 -18.30
N LYS A 80 -17.26 7.21 -19.47
CA LYS A 80 -18.70 7.38 -19.72
C LYS A 80 -19.43 6.06 -19.91
N SER A 81 -18.84 5.12 -20.64
CA SER A 81 -19.43 3.79 -20.88
C SER A 81 -19.00 2.75 -19.85
N SER A 82 -18.05 3.08 -18.97
CA SER A 82 -17.45 2.16 -17.99
C SER A 82 -16.90 0.88 -18.63
N SER A 83 -16.35 1.00 -19.84
CA SER A 83 -15.89 -0.13 -20.64
C SER A 83 -14.37 -0.15 -20.79
N ILE A 84 -13.78 -1.33 -20.64
CA ILE A 84 -12.35 -1.59 -20.88
C ILE A 84 -12.16 -2.18 -22.29
N SER A 85 -11.11 -1.75 -22.96
CA SER A 85 -10.59 -2.33 -24.20
C SER A 85 -9.07 -2.42 -24.10
N TRP A 86 -8.43 -3.16 -25.01
CA TRP A 86 -6.98 -3.41 -24.97
C TRP A 86 -6.31 -2.78 -26.18
N VAL A 87 -5.24 -2.03 -25.96
CA VAL A 87 -4.53 -1.32 -27.03
C VAL A 87 -3.65 -2.26 -27.84
N ASN A 88 -3.08 -3.26 -27.19
CA ASN A 88 -2.16 -4.22 -27.80
C ASN A 88 -2.34 -5.61 -27.19
N ASP A 89 -1.72 -6.60 -27.84
CA ASP A 89 -1.53 -7.97 -27.35
C ASP A 89 -0.12 -8.40 -27.77
N THR A 90 0.85 -8.25 -26.87
CA THR A 90 2.27 -8.49 -27.19
C THR A 90 2.79 -9.77 -26.55
N ALA A 91 2.64 -10.88 -27.26
CA ALA A 91 3.20 -12.15 -26.82
C ALA A 91 4.70 -12.05 -26.46
N GLY A 92 5.07 -12.60 -25.29
CA GLY A 92 6.47 -12.75 -24.86
C GLY A 92 7.13 -11.51 -24.27
N GLY A 93 6.34 -10.55 -23.79
CA GLY A 93 6.79 -9.39 -23.03
C GLY A 93 5.63 -8.72 -22.29
N GLY A 94 5.92 -7.61 -21.59
CA GLY A 94 4.89 -6.77 -20.97
C GLY A 94 5.07 -5.29 -21.30
N GLU A 95 3.98 -4.55 -21.29
CA GLU A 95 3.92 -3.10 -21.50
C GLU A 95 3.57 -2.29 -20.25
N TYR A 96 4.20 -1.12 -20.14
CA TYR A 96 4.19 -0.28 -18.95
C TYR A 96 4.20 1.21 -19.31
N SER A 97 3.75 2.03 -18.36
CA SER A 97 3.79 3.50 -18.41
C SER A 97 3.21 4.09 -19.71
N PRO A 98 1.95 3.77 -20.06
CA PRO A 98 1.35 4.27 -21.28
C PRO A 98 1.16 5.79 -21.21
N LEU A 99 1.46 6.51 -22.30
CA LEU A 99 1.13 7.92 -22.46
C LEU A 99 0.65 8.19 -23.88
N ARG A 100 -0.30 9.12 -24.04
CA ARG A 100 -0.65 9.63 -25.37
C ARG A 100 0.52 10.40 -25.99
N ILE A 101 0.79 10.15 -27.28
CA ILE A 101 1.77 10.94 -28.03
C ILE A 101 1.11 12.26 -28.46
N PRO A 102 1.74 13.43 -28.22
CA PRO A 102 1.19 14.71 -28.65
C PRO A 102 0.87 14.73 -30.14
N ASN A 103 -0.21 15.42 -30.52
CA ASN A 103 -0.65 15.57 -31.92
C ASN A 103 -0.89 14.24 -32.67
N SER A 104 -1.13 13.15 -31.94
CA SER A 104 -1.32 11.82 -32.49
C SER A 104 -2.50 11.10 -31.84
N THR A 105 -3.01 10.08 -32.55
CA THR A 105 -3.93 9.08 -32.00
C THR A 105 -3.23 7.88 -31.38
N ALA A 106 -1.90 7.80 -31.55
CA ALA A 106 -1.06 6.74 -31.01
C ALA A 106 -0.71 6.99 -29.54
N ILE A 107 -0.37 5.91 -28.84
CA ILE A 107 0.21 5.96 -27.50
C ILE A 107 1.67 5.52 -27.56
N SER A 108 2.44 5.83 -26.51
CA SER A 108 3.73 5.22 -26.26
C SER A 108 3.71 4.44 -24.95
N ALA A 109 4.41 3.31 -24.92
CA ALA A 109 4.57 2.50 -23.72
C ALA A 109 5.97 1.86 -23.70
N VAL A 110 6.51 1.70 -22.49
CA VAL A 110 7.74 0.93 -22.26
C VAL A 110 7.40 -0.54 -22.38
N ARG A 111 8.14 -1.27 -23.20
CA ARG A 111 8.02 -2.74 -23.32
C ARG A 111 9.26 -3.39 -22.76
N LEU A 112 9.05 -4.40 -21.92
CA LEU A 112 10.08 -5.31 -21.43
C LEU A 112 9.79 -6.70 -21.99
N ASP A 113 10.70 -7.25 -22.79
CA ASP A 113 10.56 -8.62 -23.29
C ASP A 113 11.16 -9.67 -22.34
N THR A 114 10.87 -10.94 -22.62
CA THR A 114 11.39 -12.11 -21.90
C THR A 114 12.92 -12.25 -21.90
N THR A 115 13.64 -11.55 -22.78
CA THR A 115 15.11 -11.51 -22.78
C THR A 115 15.68 -10.46 -21.83
N GLY A 116 14.82 -9.66 -21.19
CA GLY A 116 15.18 -8.51 -20.35
C GLY A 116 15.48 -7.25 -21.16
N LEU A 117 15.13 -7.23 -22.45
CA LEU A 117 15.33 -6.08 -23.30
C LEU A 117 14.16 -5.11 -23.13
N GLN A 118 14.50 -3.89 -22.71
CA GLN A 118 13.54 -2.84 -22.40
C GLN A 118 13.71 -1.67 -23.36
N ARG A 119 12.61 -1.24 -24.00
CA ARG A 119 12.59 -0.10 -24.92
C ARG A 119 11.27 0.65 -24.89
N LEU A 120 11.28 1.87 -25.43
CA LEU A 120 10.07 2.66 -25.66
C LEU A 120 9.50 2.40 -27.05
N TYR A 121 8.22 2.09 -27.12
CA TYR A 121 7.47 1.84 -28.36
C TYR A 121 6.32 2.82 -28.50
N GLN A 122 5.96 3.10 -29.75
CA GLN A 122 4.68 3.68 -30.16
C GLN A 122 3.73 2.55 -30.54
N TYR A 123 2.43 2.72 -30.27
CA TYR A 123 1.35 1.82 -30.65
C TYR A 123 0.22 2.60 -31.30
N ASP A 124 -0.26 2.11 -32.45
CA ASP A 124 -1.52 2.57 -33.04
C ASP A 124 -2.69 1.97 -32.25
N THR A 125 -3.54 2.84 -31.69
CA THR A 125 -4.68 2.45 -30.84
C THR A 125 -5.79 1.72 -31.59
N SER A 126 -5.82 1.78 -32.92
CA SER A 126 -6.85 1.14 -33.75
C SER A 126 -6.54 -0.31 -34.10
N ASN A 127 -5.25 -0.67 -34.17
CA ASN A 127 -4.82 -1.96 -34.71
C ASN A 127 -3.64 -2.61 -33.94
N GLY A 128 -3.10 -1.94 -32.92
CA GLY A 128 -2.02 -2.45 -32.07
C GLY A 128 -0.63 -2.49 -32.73
N VAL A 129 -0.49 -2.05 -33.99
CA VAL A 129 0.80 -2.04 -34.69
C VAL A 129 1.79 -1.14 -33.96
N SER A 130 2.96 -1.69 -33.65
CA SER A 130 3.97 -0.99 -32.85
C SER A 130 5.24 -0.64 -33.62
N LYS A 131 5.88 0.45 -33.21
CA LYS A 131 7.15 0.95 -33.75
C LYS A 131 8.06 1.38 -32.61
N VAL A 132 9.32 0.92 -32.62
CA VAL A 132 10.30 1.35 -31.63
C VAL A 132 10.59 2.85 -31.77
N ILE A 133 10.49 3.60 -30.67
CA ILE A 133 10.88 5.02 -30.59
C ILE A 133 12.37 5.12 -30.22
N ARG A 134 12.82 4.34 -29.23
CA ARG A 134 14.20 4.37 -28.70
C ARG A 134 14.83 2.97 -28.77
N LYS A 135 15.69 2.73 -29.76
CA LYS A 135 16.35 1.41 -29.96
C LYS A 135 17.53 1.16 -29.02
N ASP A 136 18.26 2.23 -28.71
CA ASP A 136 19.59 2.15 -28.08
C ASP A 136 19.58 2.48 -26.58
N ALA A 137 18.41 2.47 -25.94
CA ALA A 137 18.27 2.89 -24.56
C ALA A 137 17.22 2.07 -23.78
N LYS A 138 17.59 1.70 -22.55
CA LYS A 138 16.70 1.08 -21.56
C LYS A 138 15.87 2.15 -20.87
N VAL A 139 14.78 2.58 -21.52
CA VAL A 139 13.89 3.63 -21.02
C VAL A 139 13.07 3.10 -19.86
N GLY A 140 13.17 3.74 -18.69
CA GLY A 140 12.39 3.40 -17.49
C GLY A 140 11.00 4.04 -17.48
N TYR A 141 10.98 5.37 -17.58
CA TYR A 141 9.77 6.21 -17.59
C TYR A 141 9.96 7.36 -18.59
N HIS A 142 8.88 7.95 -19.07
CA HIS A 142 8.93 9.08 -19.99
C HIS A 142 7.78 10.04 -19.79
N VAL A 143 7.98 11.28 -20.24
CA VAL A 143 6.93 12.27 -20.45
C VAL A 143 7.26 13.04 -21.74
N TRP A 144 6.24 13.25 -22.57
CA TRP A 144 6.38 14.01 -23.80
C TRP A 144 6.39 15.49 -23.50
N TYR A 145 7.43 16.24 -23.90
CA TYR A 145 7.37 17.70 -23.89
C TYR A 145 6.63 18.20 -25.13
N SER A 146 7.06 17.73 -26.32
CA SER A 146 6.41 17.89 -27.62
C SER A 146 6.40 16.55 -28.36
N ASP A 147 5.94 16.49 -29.61
CA ASP A 147 6.07 15.32 -30.50
C ASP A 147 7.52 15.05 -30.96
N GLU A 148 8.41 16.04 -30.83
CA GLU A 148 9.84 15.93 -31.18
C GLU A 148 10.78 15.79 -29.97
N ILE A 149 10.35 16.17 -28.76
CA ILE A 149 11.18 16.19 -27.55
C ILE A 149 10.56 15.33 -26.45
N LEU A 150 11.33 14.34 -26.00
CA LEU A 150 10.96 13.40 -24.96
C LEU A 150 11.86 13.59 -23.74
N ILE A 151 11.27 13.76 -22.56
CA ILE A 151 12.01 13.65 -21.29
C ILE A 151 11.83 12.24 -20.79
N ASN A 152 12.92 11.51 -20.58
CA ASN A 152 12.87 10.10 -20.20
C ASN A 152 13.95 9.73 -19.21
N THR A 153 13.72 8.67 -18.44
CA THR A 153 14.75 8.07 -17.61
C THR A 153 15.43 6.92 -18.34
N ILE A 154 16.74 6.82 -18.21
CA ILE A 154 17.53 5.68 -18.68
C ILE A 154 18.06 4.91 -17.48
N LEU A 155 17.82 3.60 -17.48
CA LEU A 155 18.34 2.68 -16.47
C LEU A 155 19.86 2.54 -16.62
N VAL A 156 20.60 2.91 -15.57
CA VAL A 156 22.06 2.81 -15.50
C VAL A 156 22.43 2.16 -14.18
N GLU A 157 22.98 0.95 -14.22
CA GLU A 157 23.28 0.14 -13.03
C GLU A 157 22.02 0.03 -12.14
N ASN A 158 22.06 0.55 -10.91
CA ASN A 158 20.97 0.52 -9.93
C ASN A 158 20.25 1.87 -9.78
N ARG A 159 20.35 2.76 -10.77
CA ARG A 159 19.70 4.08 -10.75
C ARG A 159 19.06 4.43 -12.09
N MET A 160 18.35 5.55 -12.10
CA MET A 160 17.79 6.17 -13.30
C MET A 160 18.41 7.55 -13.52
N ASP A 161 18.93 7.78 -14.72
CA ASP A 161 19.43 9.10 -15.14
C ASP A 161 18.37 9.76 -16.04
N LEU A 162 18.09 11.05 -15.82
CA LEU A 162 17.11 11.84 -16.58
C LEU A 162 17.77 12.36 -17.86
N VAL A 163 17.14 12.10 -19.00
CA VAL A 163 17.66 12.40 -20.34
C VAL A 163 16.62 13.18 -21.14
N ILE A 164 17.07 14.26 -21.76
CA ILE A 164 16.35 14.98 -22.82
C ILE A 164 16.72 14.30 -24.14
N SER A 165 15.73 13.78 -24.85
CA SER A 165 15.90 13.14 -26.16
C SER A 165 15.20 13.94 -27.26
N HIS A 166 15.96 14.40 -28.23
CA HIS A 166 15.44 15.02 -29.45
C HIS A 166 15.28 13.93 -30.52
N LEU A 167 14.04 13.61 -30.87
CA LEU A 167 13.76 12.45 -31.73
C LEU A 167 14.08 12.69 -33.20
N LYS A 168 14.10 13.95 -33.63
CA LYS A 168 14.32 14.34 -35.04
C LYS A 168 15.77 14.15 -35.48
N ASP A 169 16.72 14.57 -34.65
CA ASP A 169 18.16 14.47 -34.92
C ASP A 169 18.85 13.34 -34.14
N GLY A 170 18.13 12.71 -33.20
CA GLY A 170 18.61 11.58 -32.39
C GLY A 170 19.51 11.99 -31.21
N THR A 171 19.66 13.29 -30.92
CA THR A 171 20.53 13.78 -29.84
C THR A 171 19.95 13.50 -28.45
N ASN A 172 20.84 13.28 -27.48
CA ASN A 172 20.49 12.95 -26.10
C ASN A 172 21.39 13.70 -25.12
N THR A 173 20.79 14.38 -24.15
CA THR A 173 21.52 15.13 -23.10
C THR A 173 21.07 14.64 -21.74
N VAL A 174 22.02 14.22 -20.90
CA VAL A 174 21.74 13.88 -19.49
C VAL A 174 21.51 15.17 -18.71
N ALA A 175 20.29 15.37 -18.20
CA ALA A 175 19.90 16.54 -17.44
C ALA A 175 20.12 16.37 -15.93
N ALA A 176 19.91 15.15 -15.41
CA ALA A 176 20.11 14.83 -14.01
C ALA A 176 20.44 13.34 -13.83
N LYS A 177 21.01 12.99 -12.68
CA LYS A 177 21.30 11.59 -12.31
C LYS A 177 20.50 11.19 -11.08
N ASN A 178 20.27 9.90 -10.92
CA ASN A 178 19.58 9.32 -9.77
C ASN A 178 18.21 9.98 -9.49
N VAL A 179 17.36 9.98 -10.50
CA VAL A 179 15.99 10.52 -10.41
C VAL A 179 14.98 9.42 -10.07
N GLY A 180 13.81 9.84 -9.60
CA GLY A 180 12.64 9.00 -9.42
C GLY A 180 11.90 8.71 -10.73
N ARG A 181 10.78 8.01 -10.56
CA ARG A 181 9.91 7.52 -11.64
C ARG A 181 8.86 8.53 -12.13
N SER A 182 8.53 9.52 -11.30
CA SER A 182 7.47 10.49 -11.57
C SER A 182 8.03 11.70 -12.33
N LEU A 183 7.54 11.87 -13.57
CA LEU A 183 7.88 12.92 -14.52
C LEU A 183 6.60 13.60 -15.01
N HIS A 184 6.48 14.92 -14.88
CA HIS A 184 5.24 15.63 -15.20
C HIS A 184 5.50 16.96 -15.88
N LYS A 185 4.69 17.34 -16.86
CA LYS A 185 4.62 18.76 -17.28
C LYS A 185 4.14 19.59 -16.10
N ILE A 186 4.76 20.75 -15.88
CA ILE A 186 4.27 21.71 -14.89
C ILE A 186 3.18 22.57 -15.57
N PRO A 187 1.94 22.58 -15.06
CA PRO A 187 0.83 23.30 -15.67
C PRO A 187 1.15 24.78 -15.92
N ASN A 188 0.73 25.29 -17.08
CA ASN A 188 0.90 26.70 -17.49
C ASN A 188 2.37 27.16 -17.61
N THR A 189 3.32 26.25 -17.83
CA THR A 189 4.73 26.57 -18.06
C THR A 189 5.34 25.71 -19.18
N GLU A 190 6.54 26.08 -19.61
CA GLU A 190 7.37 25.30 -20.53
C GLU A 190 8.27 24.27 -19.82
N LEU A 191 8.02 24.01 -18.53
CA LEU A 191 8.87 23.21 -17.68
C LEU A 191 8.31 21.79 -17.48
N VAL A 192 9.23 20.85 -17.30
CA VAL A 192 8.95 19.50 -16.81
C VAL A 192 9.46 19.40 -15.38
N SER A 193 8.73 18.71 -14.52
CA SER A 193 9.14 18.38 -13.17
C SER A 193 9.53 16.92 -13.06
N TYR A 194 10.43 16.64 -12.13
CA TYR A 194 10.86 15.29 -11.77
C TYR A 194 11.20 15.21 -10.28
N ILE A 195 11.15 14.00 -9.73
CA ILE A 195 11.65 13.73 -8.39
C ILE A 195 13.17 13.47 -8.47
N ALA A 196 13.98 14.26 -7.77
CA ALA A 196 15.42 14.05 -7.62
C ALA A 196 15.74 13.37 -6.29
N LYS A 197 16.70 12.43 -6.27
CA LYS A 197 17.15 11.72 -5.07
C LYS A 197 18.61 12.06 -4.77
N GLU A 198 18.84 12.96 -3.84
CA GLU A 198 20.16 13.56 -3.59
C GLU A 198 20.53 13.42 -2.11
N GLN A 199 21.58 12.64 -1.83
CA GLN A 199 22.12 12.45 -0.47
C GLN A 199 21.06 12.03 0.57
N GLY A 200 20.13 11.14 0.18
CA GLY A 200 19.04 10.70 1.05
C GLY A 200 17.90 11.71 1.24
N ASN A 201 17.85 12.76 0.41
CA ASN A 201 16.73 13.70 0.34
C ASN A 201 16.01 13.57 -1.01
N TRP A 202 14.71 13.85 -0.99
CA TRP A 202 13.85 13.85 -2.16
C TRP A 202 13.41 15.28 -2.46
N PHE A 203 13.46 15.68 -3.72
CA PHE A 203 13.07 17.01 -4.16
C PHE A 203 12.20 16.92 -5.40
N ILE A 204 11.20 17.80 -5.51
CA ILE A 204 10.65 18.17 -6.81
C ILE A 204 11.62 19.17 -7.43
N LYS A 205 12.14 18.87 -8.62
CA LYS A 205 12.93 19.81 -9.42
C LYS A 205 12.24 20.09 -10.75
N SER A 206 12.41 21.32 -11.26
CA SER A 206 12.06 21.69 -12.62
C SER A 206 13.21 21.35 -13.58
N LEU A 207 12.87 21.20 -14.85
CA LEU A 207 13.75 21.06 -15.99
C LEU A 207 13.17 21.88 -17.15
N HIS A 208 13.97 22.77 -17.71
CA HIS A 208 13.66 23.43 -18.97
C HIS A 208 14.17 22.58 -20.14
N PRO A 209 13.30 21.96 -20.97
CA PRO A 209 13.72 20.95 -21.96
C PRO A 209 14.67 21.45 -23.04
N ILE A 210 14.64 22.75 -23.36
CA ILE A 210 15.53 23.35 -24.38
C ILE A 210 16.91 23.74 -23.81
N SER A 211 16.97 24.42 -22.66
CA SER A 211 18.24 24.90 -22.10
C SER A 211 18.94 23.88 -21.19
N GLY A 212 18.21 22.87 -20.71
CA GLY A 212 18.70 21.91 -19.71
C GLY A 212 18.81 22.49 -18.29
N ALA A 213 18.35 23.73 -18.06
CA ALA A 213 18.37 24.34 -16.74
C ALA A 213 17.46 23.58 -15.76
N THR A 214 17.91 23.42 -14.52
CA THR A 214 17.14 22.75 -13.44
C THR A 214 17.13 23.58 -12.17
N GLU A 215 16.01 23.58 -11.46
CA GLU A 215 15.84 24.31 -10.20
C GLU A 215 15.05 23.48 -9.18
N ILE A 216 15.29 23.70 -7.88
CA ILE A 216 14.51 23.08 -6.81
C ILE A 216 13.18 23.80 -6.68
N ILE A 217 12.08 23.06 -6.72
CA ILE A 217 10.73 23.56 -6.46
C ILE A 217 10.36 23.35 -4.98
N SER A 218 10.56 22.13 -4.47
CA SER A 218 10.21 21.78 -3.08
C SER A 218 10.99 20.57 -2.61
N GLN A 219 11.24 20.49 -1.30
CA GLN A 219 11.65 19.24 -0.67
C GLN A 219 10.41 18.36 -0.42
N LEU A 220 10.60 17.04 -0.51
CA LEU A 220 9.58 16.03 -0.26
C LEU A 220 9.94 15.20 0.97
N PRO A 221 8.95 14.58 1.63
CA PRO A 221 9.20 13.53 2.59
C PRO A 221 10.10 12.43 1.99
N PRO A 222 11.02 11.85 2.78
CA PRO A 222 11.86 10.76 2.31
C PRO A 222 11.05 9.61 1.73
N LYS A 223 11.58 8.95 0.68
CA LYS A 223 10.93 7.82 -0.02
C LYS A 223 9.66 8.16 -0.80
N THR A 224 9.35 9.44 -1.03
CA THR A 224 8.26 9.84 -1.95
C THR A 224 8.65 9.48 -3.38
N GLU A 225 7.85 8.66 -4.07
CA GLU A 225 8.17 8.15 -5.41
C GLU A 225 7.15 8.56 -6.49
N ASP A 226 6.11 9.30 -6.12
CA ASP A 226 5.05 9.74 -7.03
C ASP A 226 4.49 11.12 -6.64
N MET A 227 3.99 11.85 -7.63
CA MET A 227 3.34 13.14 -7.46
C MET A 227 2.36 13.38 -8.60
N ALA A 228 1.40 14.28 -8.42
CA ALA A 228 0.54 14.76 -9.51
C ALA A 228 0.31 16.27 -9.40
N TRP A 229 0.43 16.97 -10.51
CA TRP A 229 0.14 18.41 -10.58
C TRP A 229 -1.33 18.67 -10.82
N MET A 230 -1.88 19.62 -10.06
CA MET A 230 -3.19 20.20 -10.29
C MET A 230 -3.08 21.46 -11.17
N ALA A 231 -4.16 21.80 -11.88
CA ALA A 231 -4.20 22.94 -12.79
C ALA A 231 -3.92 24.31 -12.10
N ASP A 232 -4.17 24.42 -10.80
CA ASP A 232 -3.92 25.62 -9.99
C ASP A 232 -2.46 25.77 -9.51
N GLY A 233 -1.59 24.83 -9.91
CA GLY A 233 -0.18 24.76 -9.53
C GLY A 233 0.07 24.11 -8.17
N SER A 234 -0.93 23.53 -7.52
CA SER A 234 -0.72 22.66 -6.35
C SER A 234 -0.28 21.25 -6.76
N VAL A 235 0.37 20.54 -5.85
CA VAL A 235 0.91 19.20 -6.04
C VAL A 235 0.28 18.26 -5.03
N LEU A 236 -0.16 17.09 -5.51
CA LEU A 236 -0.54 15.94 -4.69
C LEU A 236 0.65 15.00 -4.53
N VAL A 237 0.89 14.54 -3.29
CA VAL A 237 1.86 13.48 -2.98
C VAL A 237 1.23 12.43 -2.07
N PRO A 238 1.43 11.12 -2.32
CA PRO A 238 0.79 10.08 -1.53
C PRO A 238 1.66 9.65 -0.33
N ALA A 239 1.02 9.25 0.76
CA ALA A 239 1.65 8.59 1.91
C ALA A 239 0.66 7.59 2.54
N GLY A 240 0.85 6.29 2.27
CA GLY A 240 -0.16 5.29 2.62
C GLY A 240 -1.48 5.57 1.89
N ASN A 241 -2.58 5.66 2.63
CA ASN A 241 -3.91 6.03 2.13
C ASN A 241 -4.24 7.54 2.28
N ILE A 242 -3.23 8.37 2.56
CA ILE A 242 -3.39 9.83 2.68
C ILE A 242 -2.76 10.50 1.46
N LEU A 243 -3.46 11.50 0.92
CA LEU A 243 -2.91 12.42 -0.07
C LEU A 243 -2.63 13.77 0.58
N TYR A 244 -1.42 14.27 0.43
CA TYR A 244 -1.08 15.62 0.82
C TYR A 244 -1.12 16.53 -0.39
N ARG A 245 -1.88 17.62 -0.29
CA ARG A 245 -1.91 18.69 -1.27
C ARG A 245 -1.18 19.91 -0.74
N PHE A 246 -0.24 20.43 -1.51
CA PHE A 246 0.46 21.67 -1.16
C PHE A 246 0.74 22.51 -2.40
N LYS A 247 0.86 23.82 -2.20
CA LYS A 247 1.33 24.73 -3.25
C LYS A 247 2.81 25.01 -3.02
N PRO A 248 3.69 24.77 -4.02
CA PRO A 248 5.10 25.13 -3.89
C PRO A 248 5.28 26.58 -3.46
N GLU A 249 6.32 26.85 -2.67
CA GLU A 249 6.63 28.18 -2.09
C GLU A 249 5.62 28.73 -1.07
N SER A 250 4.47 28.08 -0.86
CA SER A 250 3.54 28.46 0.20
C SER A 250 4.13 28.17 1.58
N LYS A 251 3.81 29.04 2.54
CA LYS A 251 4.10 28.84 3.98
C LYS A 251 2.97 28.11 4.70
N GLU A 252 1.88 27.82 4.02
CA GLU A 252 0.75 27.09 4.59
C GLU A 252 1.09 25.61 4.74
N ASN A 253 0.52 24.98 5.77
CA ASN A 253 0.65 23.54 5.95
C ASN A 253 -0.06 22.80 4.80
N PRO A 254 0.47 21.64 4.35
CA PRO A 254 -0.23 20.81 3.38
C PRO A 254 -1.63 20.42 3.85
N GLU A 255 -2.60 20.48 2.95
CA GLU A 255 -3.94 19.92 3.15
C GLU A 255 -3.84 18.39 3.12
N SER A 256 -4.36 17.71 4.14
CA SER A 256 -4.46 16.24 4.17
C SER A 256 -5.84 15.80 3.68
N ILE A 257 -5.85 14.95 2.65
CA ILE A 257 -7.05 14.25 2.18
C ILE A 257 -6.91 12.79 2.58
N ILE A 258 -7.71 12.37 3.55
CA ILE A 258 -7.68 11.02 4.13
C ILE A 258 -8.70 10.17 3.38
N LEU A 259 -8.27 9.06 2.78
CA LEU A 259 -9.13 8.14 2.03
C LEU A 259 -9.54 6.89 2.84
N SER A 260 -9.46 6.97 4.18
CA SER A 260 -9.77 5.86 5.09
C SER A 260 -11.24 5.43 5.10
N GLU A 261 -12.15 6.24 4.54
CA GLU A 261 -13.54 5.86 4.32
C GLU A 261 -13.71 4.79 3.24
N TYR A 262 -12.68 4.57 2.42
CA TYR A 262 -12.64 3.54 1.40
C TYR A 262 -11.74 2.39 1.87
N GLU A 263 -12.35 1.30 2.33
CA GLU A 263 -11.64 0.11 2.82
C GLU A 263 -10.78 -0.56 1.72
N GLU A 264 -11.11 -0.31 0.45
CA GLU A 264 -10.38 -0.78 -0.71
C GLU A 264 -9.06 -0.04 -0.96
N ILE A 265 -8.90 1.16 -0.37
CA ILE A 265 -7.70 1.99 -0.52
C ILE A 265 -6.73 1.77 0.64
N ASN A 266 -5.62 1.13 0.31
CA ASN A 266 -4.46 0.95 1.18
C ASN A 266 -3.34 1.90 0.75
N SER A 267 -2.16 1.38 0.37
CA SER A 267 -1.01 2.21 0.03
C SER A 267 -1.07 2.69 -1.41
N ILE A 268 -1.18 4.00 -1.58
CA ILE A 268 -1.25 4.67 -2.89
C ILE A 268 0.16 4.81 -3.45
N SER A 269 0.38 4.24 -4.64
CA SER A 269 1.70 4.20 -5.26
C SER A 269 1.84 5.07 -6.51
N ARG A 270 0.71 5.40 -7.17
CA ARG A 270 0.61 6.22 -8.38
C ARG A 270 -0.58 7.13 -8.37
N MET A 271 -0.45 8.26 -9.06
CA MET A 271 -1.57 9.12 -9.35
C MET A 271 -1.49 9.75 -10.75
N ALA A 272 -2.64 10.02 -11.33
CA ALA A 272 -2.80 10.87 -12.50
C ALA A 272 -4.09 11.70 -12.38
N ILE A 273 -4.04 12.95 -12.84
CA ILE A 273 -5.20 13.85 -12.85
C ILE A 273 -5.64 14.06 -14.30
N SER A 274 -6.96 14.07 -14.53
CA SER A 274 -7.51 14.30 -15.87
C SER A 274 -7.15 15.71 -16.39
N PRO A 275 -7.04 15.90 -17.73
CA PRO A 275 -6.70 17.21 -18.30
C PRO A 275 -7.65 18.34 -17.88
N ASP A 276 -8.92 18.02 -17.64
CA ASP A 276 -9.92 18.97 -17.15
C ASP A 276 -10.00 19.11 -15.61
N GLY A 277 -9.14 18.38 -14.89
CA GLY A 277 -9.05 18.42 -13.43
C GLY A 277 -10.22 17.80 -12.68
N LYS A 278 -11.10 17.05 -13.36
CA LYS A 278 -12.32 16.46 -12.76
C LYS A 278 -12.14 15.06 -12.19
N TYR A 279 -11.06 14.36 -12.56
CA TYR A 279 -10.84 13.00 -12.10
C TYR A 279 -9.43 12.79 -11.58
N LEU A 280 -9.32 11.97 -10.54
CA LEU A 280 -8.07 11.42 -10.03
C LEU A 280 -8.10 9.91 -10.28
N ALA A 281 -7.17 9.42 -11.10
CA ALA A 281 -6.85 8.01 -11.16
C ALA A 281 -5.70 7.73 -10.19
N LEU A 282 -5.79 6.70 -9.37
CA LEU A 282 -4.73 6.29 -8.45
C LEU A 282 -4.52 4.78 -8.48
N VAL A 283 -3.34 4.33 -8.06
CA VAL A 283 -3.03 2.91 -7.89
C VAL A 283 -2.91 2.62 -6.41
N SER A 284 -3.72 1.69 -5.91
CA SER A 284 -3.62 1.17 -4.55
C SER A 284 -3.12 -0.26 -4.55
N GLN A 285 -2.28 -0.60 -3.57
CA GLN A 285 -2.03 -1.99 -3.20
C GLN A 285 -3.30 -2.62 -2.65
N GLU A 286 -3.41 -3.95 -2.73
CA GLU A 286 -4.48 -4.66 -2.04
C GLU A 286 -4.41 -4.41 -0.53
N PRO A 287 -5.56 -4.21 0.14
CA PRO A 287 -5.58 -4.08 1.59
C PRO A 287 -5.27 -5.43 2.24
N PRO A 288 -4.56 -5.46 3.39
CA PRO A 288 -4.27 -6.69 4.13
C PRO A 288 -5.51 -7.54 4.42
N SER A 289 -6.66 -6.90 4.65
CA SER A 289 -7.95 -7.57 4.89
C SER A 289 -8.41 -8.42 3.72
N LYS A 290 -8.14 -8.02 2.47
CA LYS A 290 -8.50 -8.80 1.26
C LYS A 290 -7.63 -10.05 1.15
N ILE A 291 -6.33 -9.94 1.46
CA ILE A 291 -5.39 -11.07 1.47
C ILE A 291 -5.78 -12.09 2.55
N VAL A 292 -6.10 -11.62 3.77
CA VAL A 292 -6.58 -12.50 4.85
C VAL A 292 -7.94 -13.10 4.53
N GLN A 293 -8.85 -12.36 3.88
CA GLN A 293 -10.11 -12.94 3.43
C GLN A 293 -9.91 -14.06 2.40
N LYS A 294 -9.00 -13.89 1.43
CA LYS A 294 -8.66 -14.93 0.45
C LYS A 294 -8.14 -16.19 1.13
N GLN A 295 -7.38 -16.05 2.22
CA GLN A 295 -6.95 -17.18 3.05
C GLN A 295 -8.14 -17.89 3.69
N VAL A 296 -9.09 -17.17 4.30
CA VAL A 296 -10.29 -17.76 4.93
C VAL A 296 -11.16 -18.47 3.90
N ASP A 297 -11.37 -17.84 2.75
CA ASP A 297 -12.17 -18.39 1.65
C ASP A 297 -11.53 -19.66 1.10
N SER A 298 -10.21 -19.67 0.92
CA SER A 298 -9.45 -20.85 0.47
C SER A 298 -9.51 -22.00 1.47
N TYR A 299 -9.41 -21.70 2.77
CA TYR A 299 -9.62 -22.68 3.84
C TYR A 299 -11.04 -23.26 3.76
N ASN A 300 -12.05 -22.40 3.62
CA ASN A 300 -13.44 -22.82 3.52
C ASN A 300 -13.77 -23.55 2.21
N ALA A 301 -13.03 -23.33 1.14
CA ALA A 301 -13.13 -24.11 -0.10
C ALA A 301 -12.49 -25.51 0.04
N GLY A 302 -11.69 -25.73 1.09
CA GLY A 302 -10.88 -26.94 1.23
C GLY A 302 -9.69 -26.96 0.26
N ASP A 303 -9.28 -25.82 -0.30
CA ASP A 303 -8.18 -25.75 -1.25
C ASP A 303 -6.86 -25.51 -0.52
N LEU A 304 -6.11 -26.60 -0.27
CA LEU A 304 -4.82 -26.53 0.41
C LEU A 304 -3.79 -25.69 -0.36
N ASN A 305 -3.81 -25.70 -1.69
CA ASN A 305 -2.83 -24.96 -2.48
C ASN A 305 -3.13 -23.47 -2.43
N ALA A 306 -4.38 -23.07 -2.67
CA ALA A 306 -4.80 -21.68 -2.56
C ALA A 306 -4.58 -21.14 -1.14
N PHE A 307 -4.92 -21.93 -0.11
CA PHE A 307 -4.70 -21.56 1.29
C PHE A 307 -3.22 -21.29 1.60
N VAL A 308 -2.32 -22.23 1.27
CA VAL A 308 -0.89 -22.06 1.57
C VAL A 308 -0.25 -20.95 0.74
N ASN A 309 -0.72 -20.72 -0.49
CA ASN A 309 -0.22 -19.66 -1.36
C ASN A 309 -0.63 -18.25 -0.91
N CYS A 310 -1.48 -18.10 0.11
CA CYS A 310 -1.75 -16.80 0.74
C CYS A 310 -0.65 -16.38 1.74
N TYR A 311 0.27 -17.29 2.09
CA TYR A 311 1.31 -17.08 3.09
C TYR A 311 2.67 -16.99 2.43
N SER A 312 3.61 -16.28 3.06
CA SER A 312 4.99 -16.24 2.59
C SER A 312 5.68 -17.58 2.80
N GLU A 313 6.71 -17.88 2.00
CA GLU A 313 7.45 -19.17 2.09
C GLU A 313 7.97 -19.46 3.51
N ASN A 314 8.34 -18.40 4.25
CA ASN A 314 8.90 -18.44 5.60
C ASN A 314 7.89 -18.03 6.68
N VAL A 315 6.59 -18.15 6.42
CA VAL A 315 5.53 -17.76 7.36
C VAL A 315 5.80 -18.24 8.78
N LEU A 316 5.72 -17.33 9.75
CA LEU A 316 5.85 -17.63 11.17
C LEU A 316 4.47 -17.83 11.80
N VAL A 317 4.23 -19.01 12.36
CA VAL A 317 2.98 -19.31 13.07
C VAL A 317 3.25 -19.51 14.55
N THR A 318 2.59 -18.73 15.41
CA THR A 318 2.78 -18.76 16.86
C THR A 318 1.45 -18.80 17.62
N ASN A 319 1.49 -19.14 18.90
CA ASN A 319 0.48 -18.64 19.83
C ASN A 319 0.89 -17.23 20.27
N PHE A 320 -0.09 -16.39 20.56
CA PHE A 320 0.17 -15.10 21.19
C PHE A 320 0.73 -15.33 22.61
N PRO A 321 1.79 -14.59 23.04
CA PRO A 321 2.40 -13.47 22.31
C PRO A 321 3.41 -13.91 21.23
N SER A 322 4.24 -14.94 21.46
CA SER A 322 5.31 -15.33 20.52
C SER A 322 5.70 -16.82 20.51
N ASP A 323 4.95 -17.68 21.19
CA ASP A 323 5.26 -19.10 21.31
C ASP A 323 5.18 -19.79 19.94
N THR A 324 6.33 -20.03 19.31
CA THR A 324 6.39 -20.55 17.94
C THR A 324 5.82 -21.96 17.84
N LEU A 325 4.80 -22.12 17.00
CA LEU A 325 4.21 -23.41 16.65
C LEU A 325 4.98 -24.05 15.49
N TYR A 326 5.21 -23.29 14.42
CA TYR A 326 6.00 -23.72 13.28
C TYR A 326 6.38 -22.56 12.35
N VAL A 327 7.29 -22.84 11.42
CA VAL A 327 7.73 -21.93 10.37
C VAL A 327 7.62 -22.62 9.01
N GLY A 328 7.14 -21.86 8.03
CA GLY A 328 7.25 -22.14 6.61
C GLY A 328 6.19 -23.06 6.01
N HIS A 329 6.10 -23.00 4.68
CA HIS A 329 5.11 -23.71 3.87
C HIS A 329 5.12 -25.22 4.05
N GLU A 330 6.29 -25.86 4.15
CA GLU A 330 6.37 -27.31 4.29
C GLU A 330 5.62 -27.81 5.52
N LYS A 331 5.81 -27.13 6.66
CA LYS A 331 5.18 -27.53 7.91
C LYS A 331 3.69 -27.16 7.90
N MET A 332 3.33 -26.03 7.30
CA MET A 332 1.93 -25.66 7.05
C MET A 332 1.19 -26.73 6.24
N ARG A 333 1.72 -27.14 5.08
CA ARG A 333 1.11 -28.19 4.23
C ARG A 333 0.92 -29.50 4.98
N ARG A 334 1.87 -29.90 5.83
CA ARG A 334 1.75 -31.11 6.66
C ARG A 334 0.62 -30.96 7.69
N ASN A 335 0.56 -29.83 8.39
CA ASN A 335 -0.45 -29.57 9.42
C ASN A 335 -1.88 -29.49 8.85
N TYR A 336 -2.03 -28.91 7.65
CA TYR A 336 -3.31 -28.80 6.94
C TYR A 336 -3.51 -29.89 5.87
N SER A 337 -2.78 -31.01 5.93
CA SER A 337 -2.80 -32.06 4.89
C SER A 337 -4.16 -32.73 4.66
N SER A 338 -5.09 -32.60 5.61
CA SER A 338 -6.47 -33.09 5.47
C SER A 338 -7.42 -32.12 4.76
N LEU A 339 -7.00 -30.88 4.54
CA LEU A 339 -7.77 -29.84 3.88
C LEU A 339 -7.99 -30.22 2.41
N SER A 340 -9.22 -30.63 2.09
CA SER A 340 -9.66 -30.99 0.75
C SER A 340 -11.15 -30.71 0.60
N PRO A 341 -11.65 -30.41 -0.61
CA PRO A 341 -13.08 -30.20 -0.84
C PRO A 341 -13.92 -31.42 -0.41
N ASP A 342 -13.38 -32.63 -0.58
CA ASP A 342 -14.08 -33.89 -0.29
C ASP A 342 -14.10 -34.27 1.20
N ASN A 343 -13.16 -33.77 2.00
CA ASN A 343 -13.03 -34.12 3.42
C ASN A 343 -13.15 -32.92 4.35
N LYS A 344 -13.77 -31.82 3.89
CA LYS A 344 -13.96 -30.64 4.72
C LYS A 344 -14.90 -30.94 5.89
N VAL A 345 -14.39 -30.76 7.11
CA VAL A 345 -15.12 -31.04 8.37
C VAL A 345 -15.30 -29.77 9.21
N TYR A 346 -14.40 -28.80 9.06
CA TYR A 346 -14.41 -27.53 9.79
C TYR A 346 -14.73 -26.37 8.86
N GLU A 347 -15.41 -25.36 9.38
CA GLU A 347 -15.70 -24.09 8.72
C GLU A 347 -15.31 -22.95 9.66
N VAL A 348 -14.81 -21.87 9.06
CA VAL A 348 -14.41 -20.66 9.78
C VAL A 348 -15.26 -19.51 9.28
N GLU A 349 -15.89 -18.80 10.20
CA GLU A 349 -16.66 -17.58 9.94
C GLU A 349 -15.96 -16.43 10.67
N VAL A 350 -15.54 -15.39 9.95
CA VAL A 350 -15.01 -14.16 10.56
C VAL A 350 -16.19 -13.35 11.09
N VAL A 351 -16.32 -13.27 12.41
CA VAL A 351 -17.45 -12.57 13.06
C VAL A 351 -17.12 -11.11 13.39
N ASN A 352 -15.84 -10.80 13.61
CA ASN A 352 -15.33 -9.44 13.78
C ASN A 352 -13.95 -9.36 13.13
N ARG A 353 -13.63 -8.21 12.53
CA ARG A 353 -12.32 -7.91 11.95
C ARG A 353 -11.86 -6.52 12.38
N ILE A 354 -10.58 -6.41 12.74
CA ILE A 354 -9.88 -5.14 12.96
C ILE A 354 -8.70 -5.09 12.01
N THR A 355 -8.51 -3.97 11.28
CA THR A 355 -7.38 -3.78 10.37
C THR A 355 -6.59 -2.54 10.78
N ILE A 356 -5.29 -2.68 11.03
CA ILE A 356 -4.41 -1.56 11.37
C ILE A 356 -3.05 -1.72 10.70
N GLY A 357 -2.67 -0.73 9.89
CA GLY A 357 -1.45 -0.77 9.08
C GLY A 357 -1.42 -2.02 8.20
N ASN A 358 -0.41 -2.86 8.39
CA ASN A 358 -0.25 -4.13 7.67
C ASN A 358 -0.82 -5.36 8.41
N LYS A 359 -1.64 -5.15 9.45
CA LYS A 359 -2.10 -6.21 10.36
C LYS A 359 -3.61 -6.35 10.31
N VAL A 360 -4.06 -7.59 10.47
CA VAL A 360 -5.49 -7.95 10.52
C VAL A 360 -5.70 -8.83 11.75
N ILE A 361 -6.74 -8.54 12.52
CA ILE A 361 -7.15 -9.34 13.67
C ILE A 361 -8.57 -9.83 13.40
N ASP A 362 -8.72 -11.14 13.21
CA ASP A 362 -10.00 -11.77 12.98
C ASP A 362 -10.44 -12.50 14.26
N GLN A 363 -11.65 -12.22 14.70
CA GLN A 363 -12.38 -13.11 15.59
C GLN A 363 -13.11 -14.13 14.74
N GLU A 364 -12.73 -15.39 14.89
CA GLU A 364 -13.17 -16.49 14.08
C GLU A 364 -14.08 -17.42 14.88
N LYS A 365 -15.25 -17.73 14.33
CA LYS A 365 -16.15 -18.76 14.82
C LYS A 365 -15.88 -20.05 14.09
N VAL A 366 -15.43 -21.07 14.83
CA VAL A 366 -15.10 -22.37 14.27
C VAL A 366 -16.28 -23.33 14.45
N THR A 367 -16.72 -23.91 13.35
CA THR A 367 -17.84 -24.86 13.31
C THR A 367 -17.37 -26.19 12.75
N LYS A 368 -17.83 -27.30 13.33
CA LYS A 368 -17.54 -28.66 12.85
C LYS A 368 -18.83 -29.33 12.43
N LYS A 369 -18.98 -29.65 11.14
CA LYS A 369 -20.21 -30.23 10.57
C LYS A 369 -21.49 -29.48 11.02
N GLY A 370 -21.47 -28.15 10.97
CA GLY A 370 -22.59 -27.30 11.41
C GLY A 370 -22.72 -27.10 12.93
N VAL A 371 -21.89 -27.75 13.75
CA VAL A 371 -21.91 -27.60 15.22
C VAL A 371 -20.80 -26.66 15.69
N PHE A 372 -21.17 -25.57 16.36
CA PHE A 372 -20.23 -24.63 16.98
C PHE A 372 -19.22 -25.37 17.87
N GLN A 373 -17.94 -25.01 17.74
CA GLN A 373 -16.86 -25.58 18.55
C GLN A 373 -16.30 -24.55 19.52
N GLN A 374 -15.82 -23.43 19.00
CA GLN A 374 -15.16 -22.37 19.78
C GLN A 374 -15.12 -21.07 18.98
N PHE A 375 -14.86 -19.97 19.69
CA PHE A 375 -14.25 -18.80 19.09
C PHE A 375 -12.72 -18.93 19.18
N GLN A 376 -12.03 -18.28 18.26
CA GLN A 376 -10.59 -18.03 18.34
C GLN A 376 -10.30 -16.64 17.77
N VAL A 377 -9.14 -16.09 18.08
CA VAL A 377 -8.62 -14.89 17.42
C VAL A 377 -7.36 -15.24 16.67
N ALA A 378 -7.27 -14.79 15.42
CA ALA A 378 -6.08 -14.89 14.60
C ALA A 378 -5.59 -13.47 14.26
N LEU A 379 -4.34 -13.18 14.64
CA LEU A 379 -3.65 -11.94 14.29
C LEU A 379 -2.64 -12.22 13.18
N TYR A 380 -2.83 -11.55 12.06
CA TYR A 380 -2.02 -11.67 10.85
C TYR A 380 -1.13 -10.45 10.66
N GLU A 381 0.07 -10.66 10.14
CA GLU A 381 0.88 -9.59 9.54
C GLU A 381 1.07 -9.89 8.05
N VAL A 382 0.83 -8.88 7.21
CA VAL A 382 0.97 -8.97 5.75
C VAL A 382 2.19 -8.19 5.32
N GLU A 383 3.03 -8.79 4.48
CA GLU A 383 4.21 -8.16 3.91
C GLU A 383 4.37 -8.63 2.46
N ASN A 384 4.56 -7.68 1.54
CA ASN A 384 4.73 -7.97 0.10
C ASN A 384 3.60 -8.84 -0.46
N ASP A 385 2.36 -8.51 -0.11
CA ASP A 385 1.12 -9.20 -0.50
C ASP A 385 0.95 -10.64 0.00
N ASP A 386 1.85 -11.09 0.89
CA ASP A 386 1.77 -12.39 1.54
C ASP A 386 1.53 -12.24 3.04
N ILE A 387 0.83 -13.19 3.65
CA ILE A 387 0.77 -13.31 5.11
C ILE A 387 2.13 -13.81 5.62
N SER A 388 2.90 -12.92 6.26
CA SER A 388 4.23 -13.21 6.80
C SER A 388 4.17 -13.88 8.18
N SER A 389 3.10 -13.65 8.94
CA SER A 389 2.88 -14.33 10.22
C SER A 389 1.41 -14.46 10.58
N MET A 390 1.11 -15.47 11.39
CA MET A 390 -0.22 -15.75 11.95
C MET A 390 -0.08 -16.16 13.41
N ARG A 391 -0.80 -15.48 14.31
CA ARG A 391 -0.74 -15.72 15.75
C ARG A 391 -2.11 -16.02 16.31
N PHE A 392 -2.23 -17.13 17.04
CA PHE A 392 -3.50 -17.55 17.61
C PHE A 392 -3.65 -17.14 19.07
N ILE A 393 -4.87 -16.73 19.42
CA ILE A 393 -5.40 -16.70 20.78
C ILE A 393 -6.60 -17.62 20.80
N PHE A 394 -6.51 -18.72 21.54
CA PHE A 394 -7.61 -19.68 21.69
C PHE A 394 -8.43 -19.36 22.92
N ASP A 395 -9.74 -19.60 22.83
CA ASP A 395 -10.64 -19.52 23.98
C ASP A 395 -10.29 -20.57 25.03
N ASP A 396 -10.50 -20.25 26.30
CA ASP A 396 -10.34 -21.16 27.43
C ASP A 396 -11.59 -21.32 28.30
N ASN A 397 -12.73 -20.71 27.94
CA ASN A 397 -14.06 -20.87 28.57
C ASN A 397 -14.11 -20.77 30.11
N THR A 398 -13.05 -20.31 30.77
CA THR A 398 -12.89 -20.43 32.24
C THR A 398 -12.68 -19.09 32.94
N THR A 399 -12.59 -18.00 32.18
CA THR A 399 -12.24 -16.68 32.72
C THR A 399 -13.48 -15.81 32.97
N PRO A 400 -13.60 -15.10 34.12
CA PRO A 400 -14.60 -14.04 34.32
C PRO A 400 -14.50 -12.92 33.28
N ASN A 401 -15.63 -12.26 33.00
CA ASN A 401 -15.78 -11.25 31.94
C ASN A 401 -14.71 -10.12 32.05
N PRO A 402 -13.70 -10.09 31.16
CA PRO A 402 -12.63 -9.10 31.21
C PRO A 402 -13.07 -7.71 30.72
N GLU A 403 -14.21 -7.60 30.02
CA GLU A 403 -14.68 -6.34 29.43
C GLU A 403 -14.98 -5.27 30.48
N THR A 404 -15.46 -5.67 31.66
CA THR A 404 -15.91 -4.70 32.67
C THR A 404 -14.75 -3.82 33.16
N ILE A 405 -13.57 -4.42 33.39
CA ILE A 405 -12.42 -3.65 33.88
C ILE A 405 -11.79 -2.80 32.77
N VAL A 406 -11.80 -3.29 31.52
CA VAL A 406 -11.29 -2.55 30.36
C VAL A 406 -12.23 -1.40 30.01
N GLN A 407 -13.54 -1.58 30.12
CA GLN A 407 -14.50 -0.49 29.96
C GLN A 407 -14.30 0.58 31.05
N LYS A 408 -14.14 0.17 32.32
CA LYS A 408 -13.84 1.13 33.38
C LYS A 408 -12.55 1.90 33.06
N GLN A 409 -11.52 1.22 32.59
CA GLN A 409 -10.26 1.88 32.20
C GLN A 409 -10.49 2.95 31.14
N LEU A 410 -11.30 2.66 30.11
CA LEU A 410 -11.63 3.62 29.06
C LEU A 410 -12.41 4.82 29.61
N ASP A 411 -13.37 4.57 30.50
CA ASP A 411 -14.17 5.64 31.12
C ASP A 411 -13.26 6.59 31.91
N GLU A 412 -12.33 6.06 32.73
CA GLU A 412 -11.36 6.85 33.49
C GLU A 412 -10.35 7.57 32.60
N TYR A 413 -9.98 6.97 31.46
CA TYR A 413 -9.13 7.61 30.45
C TYR A 413 -9.83 8.84 29.84
N ASN A 414 -11.10 8.69 29.48
CA ASN A 414 -11.92 9.74 28.87
C ASN A 414 -12.29 10.86 29.86
N THR A 415 -12.45 10.55 31.15
CA THR A 415 -12.58 11.57 32.20
C THR A 415 -11.24 12.18 32.62
N ARG A 416 -10.12 11.62 32.13
CA ARG A 416 -8.74 11.99 32.47
C ARG A 416 -8.45 11.85 33.97
N ASP A 417 -9.11 10.90 34.64
CA ASP A 417 -8.84 10.56 36.04
C ASP A 417 -7.65 9.61 36.11
N ILE A 418 -6.46 10.15 36.40
CA ILE A 418 -5.23 9.36 36.53
C ILE A 418 -5.29 8.35 37.68
N ASP A 419 -5.98 8.66 38.77
CA ASP A 419 -6.05 7.77 39.93
C ASP A 419 -7.05 6.64 39.68
N GLY A 420 -8.21 6.96 39.11
CA GLY A 420 -9.20 5.99 38.64
C GLY A 420 -8.62 5.07 37.56
N PHE A 421 -7.92 5.64 36.58
CA PHE A 421 -7.25 4.91 35.50
C PHE A 421 -6.21 3.93 36.04
N LEU A 422 -5.31 4.34 36.94
CA LEU A 422 -4.30 3.42 37.47
C LEU A 422 -4.89 2.31 38.34
N GLN A 423 -6.04 2.54 38.99
CA GLN A 423 -6.72 1.51 39.80
C GLN A 423 -7.22 0.31 38.97
N THR A 424 -7.43 0.48 37.66
CA THR A 424 -7.85 -0.62 36.78
C THR A 424 -6.73 -1.60 36.43
N TYR A 425 -5.48 -1.25 36.75
CA TYR A 425 -4.29 -2.05 36.46
C TYR A 425 -3.75 -2.75 37.71
N THR A 426 -2.98 -3.83 37.52
CA THR A 426 -2.15 -4.41 38.59
C THR A 426 -1.01 -3.45 38.95
N GLU A 427 -0.42 -3.60 40.14
CA GLU A 427 0.71 -2.75 40.57
C GLU A 427 1.94 -2.92 39.68
N ASP A 428 2.13 -4.13 39.15
CA ASP A 428 3.26 -4.58 38.35
C ASP A 428 2.97 -4.67 36.84
N VAL A 429 1.89 -4.04 36.38
CA VAL A 429 1.41 -4.05 34.99
C VAL A 429 2.53 -3.85 33.97
N GLU A 430 2.51 -4.61 32.87
CA GLU A 430 3.53 -4.52 31.82
C GLU A 430 2.94 -4.00 30.50
N LEU A 431 3.59 -3.01 29.91
CA LEU A 431 3.20 -2.43 28.62
C LEU A 431 4.21 -2.88 27.56
N PHE A 432 3.72 -3.31 26.41
CA PHE A 432 4.51 -3.76 25.27
C PHE A 432 4.05 -3.04 23.99
N ASN A 433 4.99 -2.81 23.06
CA ASN A 433 4.65 -2.67 21.66
C ASN A 433 4.72 -4.06 21.03
N PHE A 434 3.73 -4.37 20.20
CA PHE A 434 3.66 -5.64 19.49
C PHE A 434 4.94 -5.90 18.66
N PRO A 435 5.44 -7.15 18.59
CA PRO A 435 4.91 -8.34 19.27
C PRO A 435 5.26 -8.42 20.76
N GLU A 436 6.49 -8.08 21.16
CA GLU A 436 6.96 -8.23 22.55
C GLU A 436 8.01 -7.18 22.97
N GLN A 437 8.01 -6.01 22.35
CA GLN A 437 8.94 -4.95 22.72
C GLN A 437 8.46 -4.26 24.01
N LYS A 438 9.10 -4.57 25.13
CA LYS A 438 8.78 -3.95 26.43
C LYS A 438 8.88 -2.42 26.35
N ARG A 439 7.80 -1.74 26.73
CA ARG A 439 7.66 -0.29 26.77
C ARG A 439 7.87 0.26 28.18
N SER A 440 7.18 -0.30 29.17
CA SER A 440 7.28 0.12 30.58
C SER A 440 6.75 -0.97 31.52
N LYS A 441 6.99 -0.80 32.83
CA LYS A 441 6.44 -1.68 33.89
C LYS A 441 6.04 -0.88 35.12
N GLY A 442 4.91 -1.25 35.69
CA GLY A 442 4.37 -0.76 36.95
C GLY A 442 3.60 0.56 36.83
N GLN A 443 2.72 0.79 37.80
CA GLN A 443 1.85 1.98 37.84
C GLN A 443 2.62 3.29 37.97
N GLU A 444 3.80 3.29 38.61
CA GLU A 444 4.61 4.50 38.76
C GLU A 444 5.07 5.03 37.40
N GLU A 445 5.58 4.15 36.53
CA GLU A 445 6.00 4.53 35.17
C GLU A 445 4.80 4.90 34.30
N MET A 446 3.66 4.22 34.45
CA MET A 446 2.43 4.63 33.78
C MET A 446 2.00 6.04 34.22
N ARG A 447 2.05 6.36 35.52
CA ARG A 447 1.70 7.69 36.02
C ARG A 447 2.58 8.77 35.39
N LYS A 448 3.91 8.54 35.34
CA LYS A 448 4.85 9.47 34.70
C LYS A 448 4.51 9.69 33.22
N GLY A 449 4.03 8.66 32.52
CA GLY A 449 3.65 8.74 31.11
C GLY A 449 2.29 9.40 30.84
N TYR A 450 1.28 9.15 31.67
CA TYR A 450 -0.10 9.59 31.41
C TYR A 450 -0.53 10.86 32.14
N ALA A 451 0.00 11.16 33.34
CA ALA A 451 -0.47 12.29 34.14
C ALA A 451 -0.32 13.64 33.40
N GLY A 452 0.88 13.92 32.88
CA GLY A 452 1.12 15.13 32.09
C GLY A 452 0.32 15.16 30.78
N PHE A 453 0.08 14.01 30.16
CA PHE A 453 -0.73 13.92 28.94
C PHE A 453 -2.20 14.25 29.20
N PHE A 454 -2.78 13.75 30.29
CA PHE A 454 -4.14 14.04 30.72
C PHE A 454 -4.32 15.52 31.10
N GLU A 455 -3.36 16.10 31.81
CA GLU A 455 -3.39 17.52 32.18
C GLU A 455 -3.29 18.45 30.96
N SER A 456 -2.45 18.11 29.98
CA SER A 456 -2.15 18.97 28.83
C SER A 456 -3.06 18.79 27.61
N THR A 457 -3.90 17.74 27.59
CA THR A 457 -4.75 17.39 26.43
C THR A 457 -6.24 17.55 26.77
N PRO A 458 -6.80 18.77 26.70
CA PRO A 458 -8.17 19.05 27.11
C PRO A 458 -9.25 18.40 26.24
N ASP A 459 -8.91 18.10 24.99
CA ASP A 459 -9.76 17.46 23.98
C ASP A 459 -9.57 15.94 23.91
N LEU A 460 -8.85 15.34 24.88
CA LEU A 460 -8.59 13.91 24.89
C LEU A 460 -9.90 13.12 24.91
N HIS A 461 -10.10 12.28 23.90
CA HIS A 461 -11.23 11.37 23.84
C HIS A 461 -10.85 10.12 23.06
N CYS A 462 -11.16 8.95 23.60
CA CYS A 462 -11.02 7.66 22.95
C CYS A 462 -12.42 7.07 22.73
N GLU A 463 -12.71 6.71 21.47
CA GLU A 463 -13.90 6.01 21.04
C GLU A 463 -13.51 4.59 20.58
N ILE A 464 -14.19 3.56 21.08
CA ILE A 464 -13.97 2.19 20.63
C ILE A 464 -14.78 1.92 19.37
N LYS A 465 -14.10 1.67 18.26
CA LYS A 465 -14.70 1.36 16.96
C LYS A 465 -15.08 -0.12 16.85
N ASN A 466 -14.29 -0.99 17.46
CA ASN A 466 -14.54 -2.42 17.53
C ASN A 466 -13.93 -3.00 18.81
N ARG A 467 -14.56 -4.02 19.37
CA ARG A 467 -14.09 -4.75 20.56
C ARG A 467 -14.22 -6.25 20.34
N ILE A 468 -13.11 -6.96 20.51
CA ILE A 468 -13.07 -8.43 20.51
C ILE A 468 -12.73 -8.93 21.91
N THR A 469 -13.53 -9.85 22.43
CA THR A 469 -13.30 -10.47 23.74
C THR A 469 -13.05 -11.97 23.58
N ILE A 470 -11.96 -12.47 24.17
CA ILE A 470 -11.56 -13.88 24.09
C ILE A 470 -10.80 -14.28 25.36
N ARG A 471 -11.24 -15.33 26.08
CA ARG A 471 -10.60 -15.74 27.35
C ARG A 471 -10.57 -14.54 28.35
N ASN A 472 -9.44 -14.24 28.99
CA ASN A 472 -9.10 -13.06 29.78
C ASN A 472 -8.60 -11.86 28.97
N ILE A 473 -8.78 -11.85 27.64
CA ILE A 473 -8.28 -10.80 26.76
C ILE A 473 -9.41 -9.95 26.19
N VAL A 474 -9.18 -8.64 26.12
CA VAL A 474 -9.99 -7.69 25.34
C VAL A 474 -9.07 -7.02 24.31
N ILE A 475 -9.53 -6.91 23.08
CA ILE A 475 -8.83 -6.23 21.99
C ILE A 475 -9.71 -5.08 21.52
N ASP A 476 -9.25 -3.86 21.73
CA ASP A 476 -9.97 -2.65 21.34
C ASP A 476 -9.33 -2.00 20.13
N GLU A 477 -10.15 -1.68 19.13
CA GLU A 477 -9.83 -0.71 18.09
C GLU A 477 -10.19 0.69 18.59
N GLU A 478 -9.17 1.44 18.98
CA GLU A 478 -9.28 2.75 19.59
C GLU A 478 -9.16 3.85 18.53
N TYR A 479 -10.11 4.78 18.49
CA TYR A 479 -10.02 6.03 17.75
C TYR A 479 -9.86 7.19 18.73
N ILE A 480 -8.69 7.83 18.71
CA ILE A 480 -8.26 8.77 19.74
C ILE A 480 -8.17 10.17 19.14
N THR A 481 -8.88 11.12 19.75
CA THR A 481 -8.74 12.56 19.54
C THR A 481 -7.81 13.13 20.61
N ALA A 482 -6.79 13.86 20.19
CA ALA A 482 -5.86 14.57 21.09
C ALA A 482 -5.16 15.73 20.38
N ASN A 483 -5.13 16.90 21.02
CA ASN A 483 -4.44 18.09 20.53
C ASN A 483 -4.83 18.49 19.10
N GLY A 484 -6.12 18.39 18.78
CA GLY A 484 -6.69 18.68 17.46
C GLY A 484 -6.38 17.65 16.37
N ASN A 485 -5.76 16.52 16.72
CA ASN A 485 -5.46 15.42 15.80
C ASN A 485 -6.29 14.19 16.17
N ASN A 486 -6.55 13.34 15.17
CA ASN A 486 -7.15 12.03 15.38
C ASN A 486 -6.22 10.93 14.88
N PHE A 487 -6.13 9.82 15.60
CA PHE A 487 -5.37 8.65 15.19
C PHE A 487 -5.99 7.37 15.75
N SER A 488 -5.74 6.25 15.08
CA SER A 488 -6.20 4.93 15.54
C SER A 488 -5.06 4.14 16.16
N ALA A 489 -5.39 3.29 17.14
CA ALA A 489 -4.52 2.29 17.72
C ALA A 489 -5.31 1.02 18.01
N VAL A 490 -4.62 -0.10 18.16
CA VAL A 490 -5.23 -1.31 18.70
C VAL A 490 -4.53 -1.70 19.99
N ALA A 491 -5.30 -1.92 21.05
CA ALA A 491 -4.79 -2.30 22.36
C ALA A 491 -5.29 -3.70 22.74
N ILE A 492 -4.37 -4.61 23.03
CA ILE A 492 -4.65 -5.96 23.53
C ILE A 492 -4.42 -5.94 25.05
N TYR A 493 -5.49 -6.05 25.83
CA TYR A 493 -5.48 -6.08 27.28
C TYR A 493 -5.55 -7.51 27.79
N GLU A 494 -4.62 -7.91 28.66
CA GLU A 494 -4.70 -9.16 29.42
C GLU A 494 -5.15 -8.85 30.85
N VAL A 495 -6.20 -9.53 31.31
CA VAL A 495 -6.81 -9.31 32.63
C VAL A 495 -6.48 -10.48 33.56
N GLU A 496 -6.01 -10.18 34.77
CA GLU A 496 -5.73 -11.15 35.82
C GLU A 496 -6.35 -10.65 37.14
N ASN A 497 -7.07 -11.52 37.84
CA ASN A 497 -7.70 -11.20 39.14
C ASN A 497 -8.55 -9.92 39.11
N GLY A 498 -9.24 -9.66 38.00
CA GLY A 498 -10.12 -8.50 37.82
C GLY A 498 -9.41 -7.18 37.55
N LYS A 499 -8.10 -7.21 37.24
CA LYS A 499 -7.28 -6.04 36.88
C LYS A 499 -6.50 -6.30 35.60
N ILE A 500 -6.19 -5.24 34.87
CA ILE A 500 -5.36 -5.34 33.66
C ILE A 500 -3.90 -5.57 34.09
N SER A 501 -3.32 -6.71 33.74
CA SER A 501 -1.93 -7.07 34.06
C SER A 501 -0.97 -6.75 32.92
N LYS A 502 -1.43 -6.78 31.66
CA LYS A 502 -0.61 -6.42 30.50
C LYS A 502 -1.40 -5.67 29.45
N VAL A 503 -0.70 -4.81 28.71
CA VAL A 503 -1.23 -4.14 27.52
C VAL A 503 -0.20 -4.25 26.39
N THR A 504 -0.63 -4.77 25.24
CA THR A 504 0.18 -4.80 24.01
C THR A 504 -0.44 -3.88 22.96
N PHE A 505 0.31 -2.85 22.56
CA PHE A 505 -0.12 -1.91 21.53
C PHE A 505 0.28 -2.41 20.13
N VAL A 506 -0.71 -2.52 19.24
CA VAL A 506 -0.56 -2.87 17.83
C VAL A 506 -0.75 -1.61 16.99
N ARG A 507 0.15 -1.37 16.03
CA ARG A 507 0.20 -0.19 15.18
C ARG A 507 0.53 -0.54 13.73
#